data_AF-A0AAD4S911-F1
#
_entry.id   AF-A0AAD4S911-F1
#
_cell.length_a   1.000
_cell.length_b   1.000
_cell.length_c   1.000
_cell.angle_alpha   90.00
_cell.angle_beta   90.00
_cell.angle_gamma   90.00
#
_symmetry.space_group_name_H-M   'P 1'
#
loop_
_entity.id
_entity.type
_entity.pdbx_description
1 polymer ?
#
loop_
_entity_poly.entity_id
_entity_poly.type
_entity_poly.pdbx_seq_one_letter_code
_entity_poly.pdbx_strand_id
1 'polypeptide(L)' 'VLSEVPNLIECQLPQFHNVRYLKLDMRFIRCCLFALAYLLRSSPCVESLFITSK' A
#
# COMPACT_ATOMS: atom_id res chain seq x y z
N VAL A 1 -4.80 7.36 33.50
CA VAL A 1 -5.18 6.00 33.07
C VAL A 1 -5.70 6.12 31.65
N LEU A 2 -4.83 5.94 30.66
CA LEU A 2 -5.23 5.94 29.25
C LEU A 2 -5.69 4.53 28.93
N SER A 3 -7.01 4.40 28.75
CA SER A 3 -7.72 3.16 28.43
C SER A 3 -7.14 2.53 27.17
N GLU A 4 -6.82 1.24 27.27
CA GLU A 4 -6.55 0.36 26.13
C GLU A 4 -7.67 0.52 25.09
N VAL A 5 -7.32 1.03 23.91
CA VAL A 5 -8.15 0.86 22.71
C VAL A 5 -7.41 -0.19 21.87
N PRO A 6 -7.83 -1.48 21.91
CA PRO A 6 -7.07 -2.59 21.32
C PRO A 6 -6.96 -2.54 19.79
N ASN A 7 -7.61 -1.57 19.15
CA ASN A 7 -7.80 -1.54 17.70
C ASN A 7 -7.09 -0.37 17.00
N LEU A 8 -6.26 0.42 17.69
CA LEU A 8 -5.57 1.54 17.06
C LEU A 8 -4.42 1.10 16.13
N ILE A 9 -4.05 -0.19 16.08
CA ILE A 9 -3.05 -0.68 15.11
C ILE A 9 -3.68 -0.99 13.74
N GLU A 10 -5.01 -1.11 13.66
CA GLU A 10 -5.76 -0.86 12.43
C GLU A 10 -5.96 0.65 12.18
N CYS A 11 -5.02 1.48 12.66
CA CYS A 11 -4.89 2.87 12.24
C CYS A 11 -4.92 2.89 10.71
N GLN A 12 -6.01 3.44 10.20
CA GLN A 12 -6.40 3.52 8.81
C GLN A 12 -5.16 3.72 7.94
N LEU A 13 -4.86 2.75 7.07
CA LEU A 13 -3.80 2.95 6.08
C LEU A 13 -4.02 4.32 5.42
N PRO A 14 -2.96 5.14 5.26
CA PRO A 14 -3.10 6.42 4.57
C PRO A 14 -3.70 6.16 3.20
N GLN A 15 -4.87 6.74 2.93
CA GLN A 15 -5.55 6.50 1.66
C GLN A 15 -5.10 7.52 0.61
N PHE A 16 -4.54 7.02 -0.47
CA PHE A 16 -4.07 7.79 -1.62
C PHE A 16 -5.15 7.87 -2.70
N HIS A 17 -6.26 8.56 -2.41
CA HIS A 17 -7.39 8.71 -3.35
C HIS A 17 -7.01 9.43 -4.66
N ASN A 18 -5.95 10.23 -4.64
CA ASN A 18 -5.51 11.01 -5.80
C ASN A 18 -4.53 10.25 -6.70
N VAL A 19 -4.11 9.05 -6.29
CA VAL A 19 -3.16 8.25 -7.06
C VAL A 19 -3.94 7.35 -8.02
N ARG A 20 -3.80 7.65 -9.31
CA ARG A 20 -4.38 6.85 -10.41
C ARG A 20 -3.34 6.00 -11.14
N TYR A 21 -2.08 6.43 -11.12
CA TYR A 21 -1.00 5.77 -11.85
C TYR A 21 0.14 5.46 -10.89
N LEU A 22 0.53 4.19 -10.82
CA LEU A 22 1.65 3.73 -10.01
C LEU A 22 2.73 3.17 -10.93
N LYS A 23 3.96 3.69 -10.81
CA LYS A 23 5.14 3.13 -11.49
C LYS A 23 6.17 2.73 -10.44
N LEU A 24 6.56 1.47 -10.44
CA LEU A 24 7.49 0.89 -9.48
C LEU A 24 8.67 0.28 -10.21
N ASP A 25 9.88 0.75 -9.89
CA ASP A 25 11.14 0.10 -10.30
C ASP A 25 11.69 -0.66 -9.09
N MET A 26 11.58 -1.99 -9.10
CA MET A 26 11.84 -2.84 -7.95
C MET A 26 12.36 -4.21 -8.37
N ARG A 27 13.30 -4.76 -7.59
CA ARG A 27 13.68 -6.18 -7.74
C ARG A 27 12.58 -7.06 -7.20
N PHE A 28 12.04 -7.95 -8.03
CA PHE A 28 10.94 -8.82 -7.64
C PHE A 28 11.44 -9.94 -6.70
N ILE A 29 11.32 -9.72 -5.39
CA ILE A 29 11.55 -10.75 -4.37
C ILE A 29 10.24 -11.14 -3.70
N ARG A 30 10.17 -12.30 -3.05
CA ARG A 30 8.90 -12.84 -2.48
C ARG A 30 8.18 -11.85 -1.54
N CYS A 31 8.92 -11.02 -0.81
CA CYS A 31 8.38 -10.01 0.11
C CYS A 31 7.71 -8.82 -0.61
N CYS A 32 7.97 -8.61 -1.90
CA CYS A 32 7.43 -7.50 -2.68
C CYS A 32 5.91 -7.57 -2.88
N LEU A 33 5.34 -8.77 -2.94
CA LEU A 33 3.91 -8.97 -3.13
C LEU A 33 3.10 -8.37 -1.98
N PHE A 34 3.60 -8.49 -0.74
CA PHE A 34 2.97 -7.87 0.42
C PHE A 34 3.01 -6.35 0.36
N ALA A 35 4.14 -5.76 -0.03
CA ALA A 35 4.28 -4.32 -0.19
C ALA A 35 3.37 -3.78 -1.31
N LEU A 36 3.27 -4.51 -2.44
CA LEU A 36 2.36 -4.17 -3.54
C LEU A 36 0.90 -4.22 -3.10
N ALA A 37 0.48 -5.29 -2.41
CA ALA A 37 -0.87 -5.43 -1.91
C ALA A 37 -1.22 -4.31 -0.92
N TYR A 38 -0.27 -3.94 -0.05
CA TYR A 38 -0.43 -2.82 0.88
C TYR A 38 -0.61 -1.49 0.13
N LEU A 39 0.24 -1.21 -0.87
CA LEU A 39 0.17 -0.01 -1.71
C LEU A 39 -1.16 0.09 -2.47
N LEU A 40 -1.61 -1.01 -3.08
CA LEU A 40 -2.88 -1.05 -3.80
C LEU A 40 -4.07 -0.89 -2.86
N ARG A 41 -4.05 -1.53 -1.69
CA ARG A 41 -5.09 -1.36 -0.66
C ARG A 41 -5.17 0.08 -0.16
N SER A 42 -4.03 0.76 -0.06
CA SER A 42 -3.97 2.18 0.29
C SER A 42 -4.35 3.13 -0.84
N SER A 43 -4.39 2.67 -2.10
CA SER A 43 -4.59 3.53 -3.28
C SER A 43 -5.81 3.07 -4.08
N PRO A 44 -7.04 3.32 -3.58
CA PRO A 44 -8.26 2.73 -4.13
C PRO A 44 -8.60 3.21 -5.55
N CYS A 45 -7.99 4.30 -6.01
CA CYS A 45 -8.26 4.90 -7.32
C CYS A 45 -7.19 4.56 -8.37
N VAL A 46 -6.27 3.62 -8.09
CA VAL A 46 -5.26 3.20 -9.05
C VAL A 46 -5.92 2.50 -10.24
N GLU A 47 -5.78 3.10 -11.41
CA GLU A 47 -6.26 2.58 -12.69
C GLU A 47 -5.15 1.83 -13.45
N SER A 48 -3.88 2.19 -13.21
CA SER A 48 -2.75 1.53 -13.89
C SER A 48 -1.55 1.34 -12.96
N LEU A 49 -0.97 0.14 -13.04
CA LEU A 49 0.22 -0.28 -12.32
C LEU A 49 1.29 -0.72 -13.32
N PHE A 50 2.42 -0.02 -13.34
CA PHE A 50 3.60 -0.36 -14.12
C PHE A 50 4.70 -0.84 -13.20
N ILE A 51 5.12 -2.10 -13.36
CA ILE A 51 6.22 -2.67 -12.60
C ILE A 51 7.37 -2.92 -13.57
N THR A 52 8.52 -2.33 -13.29
CA THR A 52 9.79 -2.67 -13.93
C THR A 52 10.66 -3.40 -12.91
N SER A 53 11.25 -4.51 -13.34
CA SER A 53 12.25 -5.24 -12.55
C SER A 53 13.53 -5.31 -13.36
N LYS A 54 14.64 -4.96 -12.72
CA LYS A 54 16.00 -5.18 -13.23
C LYS A 54 16.60 -6.44 -12.65
#